data_AF-A0AAX3EE34-F1
#
_entry.id   AF-A0AAX3EE34-F1
#
_cell.length_a   1.000
_cell.length_b   1.000
_cell.length_c   1.000
_cell.angle_alpha   90.00
_cell.angle_beta   90.00
_cell.angle_gamma   90.00
#
_symmetry.space_group_name_H-M   'P 1'
#
loop_
_entity.id
_entity.type
_entity.pdbx_description
1 polymer ?
#
loop_
_entity_poly.entity_id
_entity_poly.type
_entity_poly.pdbx_seq_one_letter_code
_entity_poly.pdbx_strand_id
1 'polypeptide(L)'
;MANTGIFTQSAASILQDVDEFYFGSALPWYHGTELSKDSSRVRVTLNDPESDDESQTKDYELSATRIKEAYREAKQKGYHLCCAAAIESEQLGFGCVQDLDIILQMACYGGLVFG
;
A
#
# COMPACT_ATOMS: atom_id res chain seq x y z
N MET A 1 10.75 -16.13 -18.81
CA MET A 1 10.45 -15.91 -17.39
C MET A 1 8.97 -15.61 -17.31
N ALA A 2 8.23 -16.27 -16.42
CA ALA A 2 6.83 -15.92 -16.22
C ALA A 2 6.79 -14.50 -15.66
N ASN A 3 6.03 -13.59 -16.29
CA ASN A 3 5.85 -12.25 -15.78
C ASN A 3 4.99 -12.35 -14.51
N THR A 4 5.57 -12.11 -13.33
CA THR A 4 4.89 -12.22 -12.03
C THR A 4 4.53 -10.89 -11.42
N GLY A 5 4.87 -9.77 -12.08
CA GLY A 5 4.68 -8.41 -11.59
C GLY A 5 3.28 -8.08 -11.07
N ILE A 6 3.16 -6.93 -10.41
CA ILE A 6 1.98 -6.54 -9.62
C ILE A 6 0.62 -6.78 -10.31
N PHE A 7 0.51 -6.62 -11.63
CA PHE A 7 -0.76 -6.82 -12.35
C PHE A 7 -1.12 -8.28 -12.64
N THR A 8 -0.14 -9.17 -12.63
CA THR A 8 -0.29 -10.62 -12.77
C THR A 8 -0.23 -11.35 -11.43
N GLN A 9 0.25 -10.68 -10.37
CA GLN A 9 0.24 -11.17 -9.01
C GLN A 9 -1.20 -11.49 -8.52
N SER A 10 -1.35 -12.60 -7.79
CA SER A 10 -2.65 -13.03 -7.26
C SER A 10 -3.17 -12.05 -6.20
N ALA A 11 -4.49 -12.01 -6.00
CA ALA A 11 -5.09 -11.11 -5.01
C ALA A 11 -4.59 -11.40 -3.59
N ALA A 12 -4.56 -12.69 -3.20
CA ALA A 12 -4.08 -13.10 -1.88
C ALA A 12 -2.61 -12.72 -1.66
N SER A 13 -1.74 -12.89 -2.66
CA SER A 13 -0.32 -12.54 -2.53
C SER A 13 -0.09 -11.04 -2.39
N ILE A 14 -0.88 -10.19 -3.06
CA ILE A 14 -0.79 -8.72 -2.87
C ILE A 14 -1.15 -8.32 -1.46
N LEU A 15 -2.23 -8.90 -0.93
CA LEU A 15 -2.69 -8.57 0.41
C LEU A 15 -1.71 -9.09 1.47
N GLN A 16 -1.11 -10.25 1.24
CA GLN A 16 -0.04 -10.79 2.07
C GLN A 16 1.22 -9.91 2.02
N ASP A 17 1.65 -9.46 0.83
CA ASP A 17 2.80 -8.56 0.69
C ASP A 17 2.59 -7.25 1.48
N VAL A 18 1.35 -6.73 1.54
CA VAL A 18 1.03 -5.55 2.36
C VAL A 18 1.06 -5.88 3.86
N ASP A 19 0.45 -6.98 4.27
CA ASP A 19 0.33 -7.38 5.67
C ASP A 19 1.69 -7.73 6.31
N GLU A 20 2.56 -8.38 5.54
CA GLU A 20 3.90 -8.77 5.98
C GLU A 20 4.94 -7.64 5.85
N PHE A 21 4.58 -6.51 5.23
CA PHE A 21 5.54 -5.46 4.99
C PHE A 21 5.96 -4.78 6.29
N TYR A 22 7.24 -4.89 6.60
CA TYR A 22 7.80 -4.26 7.77
C TYR A 22 8.16 -2.79 7.50
N PHE A 23 7.32 -1.87 7.96
CA PHE A 23 7.58 -0.43 7.92
C PHE A 23 8.52 0.07 9.03
N GLY A 24 8.79 -0.76 10.04
CA GLY A 24 9.52 -0.34 11.24
C GLY A 24 8.90 0.88 11.91
N SER A 25 9.74 1.85 12.27
CA SER A 25 9.31 3.18 12.76
C SER A 25 9.43 4.26 11.68
N ALA A 26 9.51 3.88 10.40
CA ALA A 26 9.81 4.81 9.31
C ALA A 26 8.64 5.75 8.99
N LEU A 27 7.40 5.33 9.28
CA LEU A 27 6.17 6.05 8.94
C LEU A 27 5.38 6.36 10.22
N PRO A 28 5.43 7.59 10.77
CA PRO A 28 4.73 7.93 12.01
C PRO A 28 3.20 7.94 11.86
N TRP A 29 2.67 8.00 10.63
CA TRP A 29 1.24 7.94 10.32
C TRP A 29 0.71 6.52 10.09
N TYR A 30 1.57 5.48 10.15
CA TYR A 30 1.20 4.09 9.93
C TYR A 30 1.13 3.34 11.26
N HIS A 31 0.00 2.69 11.55
CA HIS A 31 -0.23 2.00 12.84
C HIS A 31 -0.35 0.49 12.71
N GLY A 32 -0.51 -0.03 11.50
CA GLY A 32 -0.49 -1.46 11.26
C GLY A 32 -1.42 -1.91 10.16
N THR A 33 -1.36 -3.21 9.91
CA THR A 33 -2.20 -3.95 8.98
C THR A 33 -2.78 -5.18 9.64
N GLU A 34 -3.94 -5.62 9.15
CA GLU A 34 -4.51 -6.90 9.49
C GLU A 34 -5.16 -7.53 8.26
N LEU A 35 -4.64 -8.67 7.81
CA LEU A 35 -5.26 -9.48 6.77
C LEU A 35 -6.58 -10.11 7.25
N SER A 36 -7.64 -10.00 6.43
CA SER A 36 -8.93 -10.62 6.75
C SER A 36 -8.83 -12.16 6.77
N LYS A 37 -9.68 -12.82 7.57
CA LYS A 37 -9.66 -14.29 7.73
C LYS A 37 -9.86 -15.07 6.42
N ASP A 38 -10.57 -14.48 5.48
CA ASP A 38 -10.83 -15.04 4.15
C ASP A 38 -9.79 -14.59 3.10
N SER A 39 -8.77 -13.84 3.52
CA SER A 39 -7.70 -13.26 2.69
C SER A 39 -8.22 -12.48 1.48
N SER A 40 -9.39 -11.85 1.61
CA SER A 40 -10.02 -11.06 0.55
C SER A 40 -9.76 -9.56 0.69
N ARG A 41 -9.38 -9.10 1.89
CA ARG A 41 -9.08 -7.71 2.22
C ARG A 41 -7.91 -7.60 3.20
N VAL A 42 -7.26 -6.45 3.20
CA VAL A 42 -6.35 -6.03 4.27
C VAL A 42 -6.91 -4.76 4.89
N ARG A 43 -6.99 -4.73 6.22
CA ARG A 43 -7.26 -3.50 6.97
C ARG A 43 -5.94 -2.79 7.18
N VAL A 44 -5.89 -1.50 6.91
CA VAL A 44 -4.74 -0.63 7.16
C VAL A 44 -5.18 0.45 8.13
N THR A 45 -4.49 0.59 9.25
CA THR A 45 -4.75 1.64 10.24
C THR A 45 -3.72 2.76 10.05
N LEU A 46 -4.21 3.96 9.71
CA LEU A 46 -3.38 5.15 9.49
C LEU A 46 -3.90 6.33 10.33
N ASN A 47 -3.13 7.42 10.46
CA ASN A 47 -3.63 8.67 11.04
C ASN A 47 -4.88 9.17 10.31
N ASP A 48 -5.83 9.76 11.03
CA ASP A 48 -6.98 10.42 10.41
C ASP A 48 -6.63 11.85 9.96
N PRO A 49 -6.53 12.14 8.65
CA PRO A 49 -6.18 13.48 8.18
C PRO A 49 -7.30 14.51 8.38
N GLU A 50 -8.51 14.07 8.72
CA GLU A 50 -9.65 14.96 9.00
C GLU A 50 -9.78 15.30 10.50
N SER A 51 -8.91 14.72 11.34
CA SER A 51 -8.88 14.97 12.79
C SER A 51 -7.90 16.08 13.15
N ASP A 52 -8.32 16.98 14.05
CA ASP A 52 -7.44 17.98 14.69
C ASP A 52 -6.51 17.36 15.76
N ASP A 53 -6.73 16.09 16.12
CA ASP A 53 -5.91 15.32 17.06
C ASP A 53 -5.11 14.26 16.30
N GLU A 54 -3.78 14.44 16.26
CA GLU A 54 -2.81 13.58 15.57
C GLU A 54 -2.72 12.15 16.16
N SER A 55 -3.33 11.91 17.32
CA SER A 55 -3.44 10.55 17.90
C SER A 55 -4.62 9.76 17.36
N GLN A 56 -5.56 10.40 16.65
CA GLN A 56 -6.69 9.72 16.05
C GLN A 56 -6.26 8.94 14.81
N THR A 57 -6.76 7.71 14.72
CA THR A 57 -6.52 6.81 13.61
C THR A 57 -7.81 6.45 12.89
N LYS A 58 -7.67 6.02 11.65
CA LYS A 58 -8.76 5.58 10.78
C LYS A 58 -8.36 4.28 10.09
N ASP A 59 -9.32 3.35 10.08
CA ASP A 59 -9.16 2.05 9.43
C ASP A 59 -9.64 2.10 7.98
N TYR A 60 -8.83 1.60 7.08
CA TYR A 60 -9.11 1.49 5.65
C TYR A 60 -9.15 0.03 5.24
N GLU A 61 -10.27 -0.42 4.67
CA GLU A 61 -10.35 -1.77 4.10
C GLU A 61 -9.97 -1.74 2.62
N LEU A 62 -8.85 -2.36 2.27
CA LEU A 62 -8.32 -2.39 0.93
C LEU A 62 -8.46 -3.79 0.30
N SER A 63 -8.87 -3.80 -0.96
CA SER A 63 -8.79 -4.98 -1.82
C SER A 63 -7.49 -4.95 -2.64
N ALA A 64 -7.06 -6.12 -3.13
CA ALA A 64 -5.92 -6.21 -4.04
C ALA A 64 -6.11 -5.35 -5.31
N THR A 65 -7.35 -5.24 -5.79
CA THR A 65 -7.68 -4.38 -6.93
C THR A 65 -7.43 -2.91 -6.60
N ARG A 66 -7.86 -2.43 -5.41
CA ARG A 66 -7.61 -1.04 -5.01
C ARG A 66 -6.11 -0.74 -4.88
N ILE A 67 -5.31 -1.68 -4.37
CA ILE A 67 -3.85 -1.53 -4.26
C ILE A 67 -3.21 -1.44 -5.66
N LYS A 68 -3.62 -2.30 -6.60
CA LYS A 68 -3.19 -2.25 -8.01
C LYS A 68 -3.55 -0.93 -8.68
N GLU A 69 -4.75 -0.42 -8.43
CA GLU A 69 -5.22 0.87 -8.94
C GLU A 69 -4.43 2.03 -8.34
N ALA A 70 -4.21 2.02 -7.02
CA ALA A 70 -3.41 3.03 -6.33
C ALA A 70 -1.98 3.10 -6.88
N TYR A 71 -1.36 1.96 -7.18
CA TYR A 71 -0.06 1.91 -7.86
C TYR A 71 -0.12 2.59 -9.26
N ARG A 72 -1.15 2.31 -10.06
CA ARG A 72 -1.33 2.97 -11.37
C ARG A 72 -1.56 4.47 -11.22
N GLU A 73 -2.43 4.86 -10.29
CA GLU A 73 -2.77 6.26 -10.02
C GLU A 73 -1.55 7.04 -9.54
N ALA A 74 -0.71 6.46 -8.66
CA ALA A 74 0.55 7.07 -8.22
C ALA A 74 1.47 7.38 -9.40
N LYS A 75 1.64 6.43 -10.32
CA LYS A 75 2.43 6.62 -11.55
C LYS A 75 1.82 7.69 -12.46
N GLN A 76 0.50 7.67 -12.65
CA GLN A 76 -0.21 8.64 -13.47
C GLN A 76 -0.11 10.07 -12.92
N LYS A 77 -0.12 10.22 -11.60
CA LYS A 77 0.09 11.50 -10.90
C LYS A 77 1.56 11.96 -10.90
N GLY A 78 2.49 11.12 -11.38
CA GLY A 78 3.90 11.45 -11.46
C GLY A 78 4.67 11.28 -10.15
N TYR A 79 4.14 10.54 -9.18
CA TYR A 79 4.88 10.22 -7.97
C TYR A 79 6.06 9.31 -8.29
N HIS A 80 7.21 9.61 -7.67
CA HIS A 80 8.42 8.83 -7.87
C HIS A 80 8.37 7.54 -7.05
N LEU A 81 8.23 6.42 -7.76
CA LEU A 81 8.32 5.08 -7.18
C LEU A 81 9.72 4.51 -7.44
N CYS A 82 10.52 4.41 -6.38
CA CYS A 82 11.95 4.06 -6.39
C CYS A 82 12.21 2.68 -6.98
N CYS A 83 11.37 1.68 -6.65
CA CYS A 83 11.47 0.31 -7.15
C CYS A 83 10.34 -0.04 -8.13
N ALA A 84 9.78 0.94 -8.86
CA ALA A 84 8.69 0.71 -9.81
C ALA A 84 8.97 -0.43 -10.80
N ALA A 85 10.20 -0.48 -11.35
CA ALA A 85 10.60 -1.51 -12.29
C ALA A 85 10.57 -2.92 -11.66
N ALA A 86 11.03 -3.05 -10.41
CA ALA A 86 11.00 -4.32 -9.69
C ALA A 86 9.57 -4.75 -9.34
N ILE A 87 8.72 -3.80 -8.95
CA ILE A 87 7.29 -4.07 -8.71
C ILE A 87 6.59 -4.57 -9.98
N GLU A 88 6.95 -4.01 -11.15
CA GLU A 88 6.36 -4.37 -12.44
C GLU A 88 6.88 -5.68 -13.02
N SER A 89 8.11 -6.08 -12.68
CA SER A 89 8.68 -7.34 -13.16
C SER A 89 8.47 -8.51 -12.19
N GLU A 90 8.54 -8.26 -10.88
CA GLU A 90 8.56 -9.29 -9.83
C GLU A 90 7.25 -9.36 -9.07
N GLN A 91 6.95 -8.40 -8.17
CA GLN A 91 5.71 -8.27 -7.38
C GLN A 91 5.79 -7.07 -6.41
N LEU A 92 4.67 -6.74 -5.73
CA LEU A 92 4.61 -5.61 -4.77
C LEU A 92 5.67 -5.69 -3.67
N GLY A 93 5.96 -6.87 -3.15
CA GLY A 93 6.96 -7.09 -2.09
C GLY A 93 8.42 -6.73 -2.47
N PHE A 94 8.70 -6.42 -3.73
CA PHE A 94 10.01 -5.89 -4.17
C PHE A 94 10.06 -4.36 -4.15
N GLY A 95 8.97 -3.69 -3.72
CA GLY A 95 8.93 -2.26 -3.48
C GLY A 95 9.74 -1.85 -2.25
N CYS A 96 10.25 -0.62 -2.25
CA CYS A 96 10.85 -0.02 -1.06
C CYS A 96 9.76 0.49 -0.09
N VAL A 97 10.14 0.77 1.16
CA VAL A 97 9.23 1.35 2.18
C VAL A 97 8.50 2.59 1.64
N GLN A 98 9.22 3.43 0.90
CA GLN A 98 8.67 4.64 0.30
C GLN A 98 7.67 4.35 -0.83
N ASP A 99 7.89 3.30 -1.63
CA ASP A 99 6.92 2.92 -2.66
C ASP A 99 5.62 2.47 -2.03
N LEU A 100 5.72 1.63 -0.99
CA LEU A 100 4.54 1.11 -0.33
C LEU A 100 3.79 2.20 0.43
N ASP A 101 4.50 3.13 1.07
CA ASP A 101 3.88 4.33 1.65
C ASP A 101 3.07 5.11 0.61
N ILE A 102 3.65 5.43 -0.55
CA ILE A 102 2.97 6.15 -1.62
C ILE A 102 1.73 5.38 -2.09
N ILE A 103 1.86 4.07 -2.30
CA ILE A 103 0.75 3.22 -2.75
C ILE A 103 -0.36 3.15 -1.70
N LEU A 104 -0.04 3.01 -0.41
CA LEU A 104 -1.03 2.94 0.66
C LEU A 104 -1.74 4.27 0.89
N GLN A 105 -1.02 5.39 0.93
CA GLN A 105 -1.63 6.71 1.01
C GLN A 105 -2.54 6.99 -0.20
N MET A 106 -2.11 6.57 -1.40
CA MET A 106 -2.97 6.62 -2.59
C MET A 106 -4.20 5.73 -2.48
N ALA A 107 -4.07 4.54 -1.92
CA ALA A 107 -5.18 3.61 -1.76
C ALA A 107 -6.21 4.12 -0.74
N CYS A 108 -5.75 4.70 0.37
CA CYS A 108 -6.56 5.15 1.51
C CYS A 108 -7.11 6.57 1.33
N TYR A 109 -6.29 7.51 0.88
CA TYR A 109 -6.63 8.94 0.79
C TYR A 109 -6.84 9.45 -0.64
N GLY A 110 -6.43 8.69 -1.66
CA GLY A 110 -6.44 9.15 -3.06
C GLY A 110 -5.31 10.11 -3.43
N GLY A 111 -4.35 10.31 -2.52
CA GLY A 111 -3.23 11.24 -2.64
C GLY A 111 -2.16 11.01 -1.58
N LEU A 112 -1.01 11.67 -1.73
CA LEU A 112 -0.04 11.80 -0.64
C LEU A 112 -0.52 12.91 0.29
N VAL A 113 -0.70 12.56 1.56
CA VAL A 113 -1.10 13.49 2.62
C VAL A 113 0.07 13.75 3.57
N PHE A 114 0.87 12.72 3.84
CA PHE A 114 2.04 12.75 4.70
C PHE A 114 3.30 12.46 3.87
N GLY A 115 4.43 13.12 4.18
CA GLY A 115 5.69 12.99 3.44
C GLY A 115 6.91 13.44 4.22
#